data_AF-A0AAF3F3Y6-F1
#
_entry.id   AF-A0AAF3F3Y6-F1
#
_cell.length_a   1.000
_cell.length_b   1.000
_cell.length_c   1.000
_cell.angle_alpha   90.00
_cell.angle_beta   90.00
_cell.angle_gamma   90.00
#
_symmetry.space_group_name_H-M   'P 1'
#
loop_
_entity.id
_entity.type
_entity.pdbx_description
1 polymer ?
#
loop_
_entity_poly.entity_id
_entity_poly.type
_entity_poly.pdbx_seq_one_letter_code
_entity_poly.pdbx_strand_id
1 'polypeptide(L)'
;MIEVATYRKKSLDSCEEFRRRSGSTASTKKWGKREAQPQFELRCCVNPEILKKNVENHWYFEDETVRLNGSVFARRENFNNLLSIIPLHKFNGIHIKMEDDCPQGGDDVRLCLLKTLGAHNLREVKCVGCTKPITVYDRYPLIDGVFFLSPVVRYGPAIEVIYDQRQFYIQQLCARCLFSEWECATCGKDDWFAGKSLILGTLYFYDVISAGRCCPPICSLCHAPLLVPENGHYALVNECFTCSSCGSRQYHLARGNDEVRIIPPSPLDDPFAAIASG
;
A
#
# COMPACT_ATOMS: atom_id res chain seq x y z
N MET A 1 66.83 8.85 -8.28
CA MET A 1 66.38 8.37 -9.59
C MET A 1 64.95 7.88 -9.43
N ILE A 2 63.99 8.69 -9.85
CA ILE A 2 62.56 8.37 -9.86
C ILE A 2 62.17 8.42 -11.33
N GLU A 3 61.82 7.28 -11.91
CA GLU A 3 61.31 7.23 -13.28
C GLU A 3 59.79 7.09 -13.28
N VAL A 4 59.18 8.05 -13.96
CA VAL A 4 57.79 8.11 -14.34
C VAL A 4 57.61 7.27 -15.61
N ALA A 5 56.60 6.42 -15.67
CA ALA A 5 56.19 5.78 -16.91
C ALA A 5 54.69 5.93 -17.16
N THR A 6 54.43 6.37 -18.38
CA THR A 6 53.22 6.93 -18.97
C THR A 6 52.16 5.92 -19.37
N TYR A 7 50.91 6.39 -19.33
CA TYR A 7 49.69 5.76 -19.80
C TYR A 7 49.59 5.72 -21.35
N ARG A 8 49.14 4.60 -21.94
CA ARG A 8 48.65 4.53 -23.33
C ARG A 8 47.44 3.60 -23.45
N LYS A 9 46.36 4.15 -24.01
CA LYS A 9 45.04 3.55 -24.37
C LYS A 9 45.13 2.64 -25.60
N LYS A 10 44.28 1.59 -25.64
CA LYS A 10 43.64 0.90 -26.81
C LYS A 10 42.93 -0.34 -26.28
N SER A 11 41.82 -0.88 -26.76
CA SER A 11 40.63 -0.52 -27.54
C SER A 11 39.71 -1.76 -27.44
N LEU A 12 38.41 -1.60 -27.69
CA LEU A 12 37.35 -2.61 -27.59
C LEU A 12 37.49 -3.84 -28.52
N ASP A 13 36.67 -4.85 -28.17
CA ASP A 13 36.14 -5.99 -28.93
C ASP A 13 36.91 -7.33 -28.96
N SER A 14 36.36 -8.31 -28.23
CA SER A 14 35.96 -9.61 -28.82
C SER A 14 35.19 -10.43 -27.77
N CYS A 15 33.88 -10.53 -28.00
CA CYS A 15 32.95 -11.35 -27.24
C CYS A 15 32.76 -12.69 -27.96
N GLU A 16 33.63 -13.71 -27.79
CA GLU A 16 33.31 -15.05 -28.32
C GLU A 16 34.14 -16.25 -27.80
N GLU A 17 34.52 -16.33 -26.52
CA GLU A 17 35.30 -17.52 -26.09
C GLU A 17 35.08 -18.02 -24.66
N PHE A 18 33.82 -18.32 -24.28
CA PHE A 18 33.58 -19.16 -23.08
C PHE A 18 32.40 -20.13 -23.27
N ARG A 19 32.47 -20.97 -24.30
CA ARG A 19 31.78 -22.28 -24.33
C ARG A 19 32.78 -23.41 -24.42
N ARG A 20 33.17 -23.97 -23.26
CA ARG A 20 32.97 -25.39 -22.89
C ARG A 20 33.98 -25.88 -21.85
N ARG A 21 33.38 -26.50 -20.82
CA ARG A 21 33.84 -27.65 -20.00
C ARG A 21 34.94 -27.40 -18.96
N SER A 22 34.51 -27.51 -17.70
CA SER A 22 35.21 -28.31 -16.69
C SER A 22 34.17 -28.94 -15.78
N GLY A 23 34.12 -30.28 -15.77
CA GLY A 23 33.32 -31.05 -14.83
C GLY A 23 34.13 -31.31 -13.56
N SER A 24 33.48 -31.21 -12.40
CA SER A 24 34.00 -31.77 -11.14
C SER A 24 32.85 -32.04 -10.17
N THR A 25 32.63 -33.33 -9.92
CA THR A 25 32.21 -33.96 -8.65
C THR A 25 31.11 -33.30 -7.81
N ALA A 26 29.94 -33.96 -7.82
CA ALA A 26 28.82 -33.70 -6.93
C ALA A 26 29.23 -33.87 -5.45
N SER A 27 29.26 -32.76 -4.72
CA SER A 27 29.17 -32.74 -3.26
C SER A 27 27.73 -32.40 -2.89
N THR A 28 26.97 -33.39 -2.43
CA THR A 28 25.62 -33.24 -1.90
C THR A 28 25.67 -32.57 -0.52
N LYS A 29 26.07 -31.29 -0.47
CA LYS A 29 25.75 -30.44 0.67
C LYS A 29 24.27 -30.07 0.58
N LYS A 30 23.45 -30.94 1.16
CA LYS A 30 22.04 -30.72 1.42
C LYS A 30 21.96 -29.50 2.34
N TRP A 31 21.71 -28.33 1.76
CA TRP A 31 21.34 -27.15 2.52
C TRP A 31 20.13 -27.56 3.36
N GLY A 32 20.30 -27.59 4.69
CA GLY A 32 19.19 -27.85 5.59
C GLY A 32 18.07 -26.89 5.23
N LYS A 33 16.88 -27.44 4.96
CA LYS A 33 15.67 -26.62 4.93
C LYS A 33 15.67 -25.83 6.23
N ARG A 34 15.90 -24.52 6.18
CA ARG A 34 15.38 -23.65 7.22
C ARG A 34 13.89 -23.98 7.24
N GLU A 35 13.42 -24.45 8.38
CA GLU A 35 11.98 -24.49 8.63
C GLU A 35 11.48 -23.11 8.26
N ALA A 36 10.60 -23.06 7.25
CA ALA A 36 10.02 -21.81 6.82
C ALA A 36 9.36 -21.22 8.06
N GLN A 37 9.81 -20.03 8.47
CA GLN A 37 9.00 -19.21 9.37
C GLN A 37 7.58 -19.18 8.80
N PRO A 38 6.52 -19.14 9.63
CA PRO A 38 5.17 -18.98 9.11
C PRO A 38 5.16 -17.72 8.24
N GLN A 39 5.15 -17.93 6.93
CA GLN A 39 5.13 -16.86 5.97
C GLN A 39 3.69 -16.36 5.99
N PHE A 40 3.47 -15.19 6.58
CA PHE A 40 2.17 -14.55 6.56
C PHE A 40 1.69 -14.46 5.10
N GLU A 41 0.54 -15.07 4.83
CA GLU A 41 0.06 -15.27 3.46
C GLU A 41 -1.12 -14.34 3.17
N LEU A 42 -1.00 -13.57 2.09
CA LEU A 42 -2.05 -12.71 1.55
C LEU A 42 -2.72 -13.43 0.36
N ARG A 43 -4.03 -13.59 0.40
CA ARG A 43 -4.84 -14.28 -0.63
C ARG A 43 -6.01 -13.42 -1.09
N CYS A 44 -6.31 -13.46 -2.38
CA CYS A 44 -7.49 -12.82 -2.95
C CYS A 44 -8.78 -13.55 -2.53
N CYS A 45 -9.83 -12.81 -2.17
CA CYS A 45 -11.16 -13.34 -1.88
C CYS A 45 -12.13 -13.02 -3.01
N VAL A 46 -11.81 -13.49 -4.22
CA VAL A 46 -12.64 -13.17 -5.37
C VAL A 46 -13.76 -14.19 -5.50
N ASN A 47 -15.02 -13.75 -5.34
CA ASN A 47 -16.18 -14.58 -5.61
C ASN A 47 -16.22 -14.93 -7.13
N PRO A 48 -16.23 -16.22 -7.50
CA PRO A 48 -16.30 -16.66 -8.90
C PRO A 48 -17.48 -16.08 -9.68
N GLU A 49 -18.60 -15.81 -9.01
CA GLU A 49 -19.80 -15.23 -9.63
C GLU A 49 -19.58 -13.76 -10.04
N ILE A 50 -18.84 -12.99 -9.23
CA ILE A 50 -18.47 -11.60 -9.55
C ILE A 50 -17.57 -11.59 -10.79
N LEU A 51 -16.59 -12.49 -10.85
CA LEU A 51 -15.73 -12.64 -12.03
C LEU A 51 -16.54 -12.95 -13.28
N LYS A 52 -17.42 -13.95 -13.22
CA LYS A 52 -18.25 -14.35 -14.35
C LYS A 52 -19.13 -13.19 -14.82
N LYS A 53 -19.83 -12.54 -13.88
CA LYS A 53 -20.69 -11.39 -14.16
C LYS A 53 -19.92 -10.24 -14.80
N ASN A 54 -18.70 -9.97 -14.34
CA ASN A 54 -17.90 -8.88 -14.88
C ASN A 54 -17.35 -9.21 -16.26
N VAL A 55 -16.93 -10.46 -16.51
CA VAL A 55 -16.53 -10.89 -17.87
C VAL A 55 -17.69 -10.79 -18.86
N GLU A 56 -18.92 -11.09 -18.42
CA GLU A 56 -20.11 -11.00 -19.26
C GLU A 56 -20.57 -9.55 -19.51
N ASN A 57 -20.49 -8.67 -18.49
CA ASN A 57 -21.02 -7.29 -18.57
C ASN A 57 -20.01 -6.26 -19.06
N HIS A 58 -18.72 -6.53 -18.93
CA HIS A 58 -17.67 -5.66 -19.40
C HIS A 58 -17.01 -6.34 -20.58
N TRP A 59 -17.21 -5.80 -21.79
CA TRP A 59 -16.58 -6.28 -23.02
C TRP A 59 -15.06 -6.07 -22.96
N TYR A 60 -14.37 -6.82 -22.10
CA TYR A 60 -12.93 -6.69 -21.83
C TYR A 60 -12.10 -6.86 -23.09
N PHE A 61 -12.58 -7.63 -24.08
CA PHE A 61 -11.91 -7.80 -25.37
C PHE A 61 -12.05 -6.60 -26.31
N GLU A 62 -13.08 -5.77 -26.12
CA GLU A 62 -13.27 -4.53 -26.87
C GLU A 62 -12.64 -3.34 -26.15
N ASP A 63 -12.33 -3.48 -24.86
CA ASP A 63 -11.69 -2.46 -24.06
C ASP A 63 -10.30 -2.09 -24.59
N GLU A 64 -10.17 -0.85 -25.03
CA GLU A 64 -8.94 -0.33 -25.63
C GLU A 64 -7.74 -0.42 -24.69
N THR A 65 -7.93 -0.20 -23.39
CA THR A 65 -6.83 -0.29 -22.41
C THR A 65 -6.33 -1.72 -22.29
N VAL A 66 -7.25 -2.70 -22.24
CA VAL A 66 -6.89 -4.12 -22.21
C VAL A 66 -6.21 -4.54 -23.51
N ARG A 67 -6.69 -4.06 -24.66
CA ARG A 67 -6.09 -4.38 -25.97
C ARG A 67 -4.67 -3.82 -26.12
N LEU A 68 -4.41 -2.62 -25.60
CA LEU A 68 -3.10 -1.96 -25.69
C LEU A 68 -2.11 -2.47 -24.64
N ASN A 69 -2.56 -2.65 -23.39
CA ASN A 69 -1.69 -2.88 -22.24
C ASN A 69 -1.78 -4.31 -21.68
N GLY A 70 -2.72 -5.14 -22.15
CA GLY A 70 -3.00 -6.47 -21.58
C GLY A 70 -3.63 -6.42 -20.18
N SER A 71 -4.03 -5.23 -19.72
CA SER A 71 -4.52 -4.97 -18.36
C SER A 71 -5.61 -3.90 -18.40
N VAL A 72 -6.57 -3.98 -17.47
CA VAL A 72 -7.63 -2.98 -17.28
C VAL A 72 -7.14 -1.71 -16.60
N PHE A 73 -5.95 -1.79 -16.00
CA PHE A 73 -5.34 -0.71 -15.22
C PHE A 73 -4.50 0.20 -16.10
N ALA A 74 -4.38 1.46 -15.67
CA ALA A 74 -3.57 2.44 -16.39
C ALA A 74 -2.09 2.05 -16.33
N ARG A 75 -1.37 2.28 -17.43
CA ARG A 75 0.08 2.15 -17.44
C ARG A 75 0.68 3.35 -16.71
N ARG A 76 1.55 3.12 -15.73
CA ARG A 76 2.27 4.24 -15.08
C ARG A 76 3.42 4.73 -15.96
N GLU A 77 3.31 5.95 -16.49
CA GLU A 77 4.33 6.57 -17.35
C GLU A 77 5.17 7.63 -16.64
N ASN A 78 4.62 8.29 -15.63
CA ASN A 78 5.29 9.34 -14.88
C ASN A 78 4.78 9.40 -13.42
N PHE A 79 5.41 10.28 -12.64
CA PHE A 79 5.11 10.48 -11.22
C PHE A 79 4.73 11.94 -10.91
N ASN A 80 4.24 12.68 -11.92
CA ASN A 80 4.00 14.12 -11.82
C ASN A 80 3.01 14.47 -10.69
N ASN A 81 1.95 13.66 -10.52
CA ASN A 81 1.00 13.86 -9.43
C ASN A 81 1.65 13.69 -8.05
N LEU A 82 2.48 12.66 -7.86
CA LEU A 82 3.23 12.49 -6.61
C LEU A 82 4.22 13.65 -6.37
N LEU A 83 4.96 14.06 -7.40
CA LEU A 83 5.89 15.20 -7.34
C LEU A 83 5.18 16.51 -6.97
N SER A 84 3.90 16.66 -7.31
CA SER A 84 3.10 17.83 -6.93
C SER A 84 2.61 17.82 -5.47
N ILE A 85 2.79 16.72 -4.75
CA ILE A 85 2.25 16.52 -3.41
C ILE A 85 3.36 16.35 -2.37
N ILE A 86 4.36 15.53 -2.68
CA ILE A 86 5.37 15.15 -1.71
C ILE A 86 6.59 16.07 -1.78
N PRO A 87 7.28 16.32 -0.65
CA PRO A 87 8.56 17.02 -0.66
C PRO A 87 9.59 16.28 -1.53
N LEU A 88 10.36 17.02 -2.35
CA LEU A 88 11.36 16.44 -3.26
C LEU A 88 12.37 15.54 -2.54
N HIS A 89 12.77 15.87 -1.31
CA HIS A 89 13.70 15.05 -0.52
C HIS A 89 13.11 13.68 -0.11
N LYS A 90 11.79 13.48 -0.22
CA LYS A 90 11.09 12.21 -0.02
C LYS A 90 10.78 11.50 -1.35
N PHE A 91 11.23 12.02 -2.49
CA PHE A 91 11.09 11.33 -3.77
C PHE A 91 12.28 10.38 -4.00
N ASN A 92 12.28 9.23 -3.33
CA ASN A 92 13.34 8.21 -3.44
C ASN A 92 12.84 6.83 -2.97
N GLY A 93 13.62 5.77 -3.23
CA GLY A 93 13.29 4.37 -2.90
C GLY A 93 13.14 4.06 -1.39
N ILE A 94 13.50 4.99 -0.50
CA ILE A 94 13.27 4.83 0.94
C ILE A 94 11.83 5.20 1.31
N HIS A 95 11.22 6.12 0.57
CA HIS A 95 9.92 6.71 0.86
C HIS A 95 8.84 6.31 -0.15
N ILE A 96 9.24 5.78 -1.31
CA ILE A 96 8.35 5.32 -2.36
C ILE A 96 8.81 3.93 -2.77
N LYS A 97 7.91 2.96 -2.70
CA LYS A 97 8.14 1.63 -3.24
C LYS A 97 8.11 1.69 -4.77
N MET A 98 9.23 1.38 -5.39
CA MET A 98 9.39 1.33 -6.85
C MET A 98 9.38 -0.13 -7.33
N GLU A 99 9.27 -0.36 -8.65
CA GLU A 99 9.27 -1.73 -9.20
C GLU A 99 10.60 -2.48 -8.97
N ASP A 100 11.72 -1.77 -9.08
CA ASP A 100 13.06 -2.37 -9.00
C ASP A 100 13.45 -2.82 -7.57
N ASP A 101 12.72 -2.37 -6.54
CA ASP A 101 12.97 -2.70 -5.13
C ASP A 101 12.44 -4.08 -4.71
N CYS A 102 11.98 -4.90 -5.66
CA CYS A 102 11.30 -6.16 -5.38
C CYS A 102 12.18 -7.40 -5.64
N PRO A 103 12.90 -7.93 -4.62
CA PRO A 103 13.54 -9.24 -4.74
C PRO A 103 12.47 -10.33 -4.74
N GLN A 104 12.05 -10.79 -5.92
CA GLN A 104 11.33 -12.05 -6.24
C GLN A 104 10.10 -12.47 -5.38
N GLY A 105 9.64 -11.70 -4.39
CA GLY A 105 8.57 -12.06 -3.46
C GLY A 105 7.62 -10.92 -3.05
N GLY A 106 7.84 -9.68 -3.52
CA GLY A 106 6.88 -8.58 -3.35
C GLY A 106 5.93 -8.39 -4.55
N ASP A 107 6.00 -9.29 -5.54
CA ASP A 107 5.09 -9.34 -6.67
C ASP A 107 3.74 -9.98 -6.28
N ASP A 108 3.72 -10.93 -5.35
CA ASP A 108 2.49 -11.58 -4.88
C ASP A 108 1.48 -10.58 -4.30
N VAL A 109 1.96 -9.57 -3.57
CA VAL A 109 1.12 -8.49 -3.06
C VAL A 109 0.54 -7.66 -4.21
N ARG A 110 1.37 -7.33 -5.20
CA ARG A 110 0.96 -6.55 -6.37
C ARG A 110 -0.11 -7.30 -7.16
N LEU A 111 0.17 -8.56 -7.48
CA LEU A 111 -0.73 -9.47 -8.19
C LEU A 111 -2.01 -9.68 -7.41
N CYS A 112 -1.95 -9.83 -6.09
CA CYS A 112 -3.13 -9.97 -5.25
C CYS A 112 -4.03 -8.73 -5.32
N LEU A 113 -3.46 -7.54 -5.16
CA LEU A 113 -4.20 -6.28 -5.25
C LEU A 113 -4.82 -6.09 -6.63
N LEU A 114 -4.04 -6.25 -7.71
CA LEU A 114 -4.52 -6.08 -9.08
C LEU A 114 -5.58 -7.12 -9.46
N LYS A 115 -5.40 -8.39 -9.07
CA LYS A 115 -6.39 -9.45 -9.30
C LYS A 115 -7.69 -9.15 -8.57
N THR A 116 -7.59 -8.70 -7.31
CA THR A 116 -8.77 -8.37 -6.51
C THR A 116 -9.49 -7.16 -7.10
N LEU A 117 -8.81 -6.04 -7.33
CA LEU A 117 -9.40 -4.83 -7.92
C LEU A 117 -9.96 -5.10 -9.34
N GLY A 118 -9.25 -5.88 -10.14
CA GLY A 118 -9.62 -6.19 -11.52
C GLY A 118 -10.86 -7.06 -11.57
N ALA A 119 -10.98 -8.02 -10.64
CA ALA A 119 -12.19 -8.80 -10.48
C ALA A 119 -13.41 -7.95 -10.10
N HIS A 120 -13.22 -6.81 -9.46
CA HIS A 120 -14.28 -5.83 -9.18
C HIS A 120 -14.39 -4.71 -10.24
N ASN A 121 -13.61 -4.79 -11.33
CA ASN A 121 -13.50 -3.78 -12.38
C ASN A 121 -13.19 -2.35 -11.84
N LEU A 122 -12.37 -2.28 -10.79
CA LEU A 122 -12.02 -1.02 -10.12
C LEU A 122 -10.75 -0.41 -10.71
N ARG A 123 -10.90 0.36 -11.79
CA ARG A 123 -9.80 1.14 -12.40
C ARG A 123 -9.40 2.37 -11.58
N GLU A 124 -10.32 2.81 -10.73
CA GLU A 124 -10.12 3.89 -9.77
C GLU A 124 -10.61 3.44 -8.40
N VAL A 125 -9.93 3.90 -7.36
CA VAL A 125 -10.34 3.74 -5.96
C VAL A 125 -10.51 5.11 -5.33
N LYS A 126 -11.42 5.25 -4.36
CA LYS A 126 -11.65 6.54 -3.70
C LYS A 126 -10.87 6.62 -2.39
N CYS A 127 -10.13 7.70 -2.17
CA CYS A 127 -9.43 7.93 -0.90
C CYS A 127 -10.40 7.87 0.29
N VAL A 128 -10.10 7.11 1.35
CA VAL A 128 -10.92 7.09 2.56
C VAL A 128 -10.98 8.46 3.22
N GLY A 129 -9.90 9.24 3.15
CA GLY A 129 -9.81 10.54 3.78
C GLY A 129 -10.60 11.63 3.06
N CYS A 130 -10.34 11.84 1.76
CA CYS A 130 -10.92 12.96 1.01
C CYS A 130 -11.96 12.54 -0.04
N THR A 131 -12.27 11.25 -0.17
CA THR A 131 -13.21 10.67 -1.15
C THR A 131 -12.88 10.88 -2.64
N LYS A 132 -11.82 11.65 -2.95
CA LYS A 132 -11.35 11.88 -4.32
C LYS A 132 -10.91 10.56 -4.97
N PRO A 133 -11.20 10.37 -6.27
CA PRO A 133 -10.74 9.21 -7.03
C PRO A 133 -9.22 9.22 -7.15
N ILE A 134 -8.63 8.02 -7.16
CA ILE A 134 -7.22 7.75 -7.34
C ILE A 134 -7.14 6.66 -8.41
N THR A 135 -6.39 6.94 -9.48
CA THR A 135 -6.13 5.99 -10.55
C THR A 135 -5.35 4.78 -10.03
N VAL A 136 -5.76 3.58 -10.45
CA VAL A 136 -5.03 2.33 -10.21
C VAL A 136 -4.14 2.04 -11.41
N TYR A 137 -2.86 1.88 -11.13
CA TYR A 137 -1.82 1.59 -12.12
C TYR A 137 -1.40 0.13 -12.09
N ASP A 138 -0.86 -0.37 -13.20
CA ASP A 138 -0.33 -1.72 -13.35
C ASP A 138 1.05 -1.95 -12.68
N ARG A 139 1.75 -0.85 -12.37
CA ARG A 139 3.10 -0.81 -11.79
C ARG A 139 3.15 -0.02 -10.49
N TYR A 140 4.13 -0.33 -9.66
CA TYR A 140 4.34 0.43 -8.42
C TYR A 140 4.73 1.89 -8.67
N PRO A 141 4.27 2.81 -7.80
CA PRO A 141 3.16 2.67 -6.85
C PRO A 141 1.83 2.38 -7.55
N LEU A 142 1.08 1.38 -7.09
CA LEU A 142 -0.20 1.00 -7.72
C LEU A 142 -1.25 2.12 -7.64
N ILE A 143 -1.12 3.01 -6.67
CA ILE A 143 -1.89 4.25 -6.55
C ILE A 143 -0.95 5.36 -6.08
N ASP A 144 -1.33 6.62 -6.29
CA ASP A 144 -0.61 7.77 -5.72
C ASP A 144 -0.96 7.92 -4.23
N GLY A 145 -0.49 6.97 -3.42
CA GLY A 145 -0.92 6.77 -2.04
C GLY A 145 -0.44 5.45 -1.45
N VAL A 146 -1.19 4.93 -0.48
CA VAL A 146 -0.96 3.61 0.13
C VAL A 146 -2.25 2.81 0.17
N PHE A 147 -2.11 1.49 0.05
CA PHE A 147 -3.16 0.57 0.46
C PHE A 147 -2.92 0.12 1.89
N PHE A 148 -3.99 -0.21 2.59
CA PHE A 148 -3.91 -0.82 3.91
C PHE A 148 -5.07 -1.78 4.14
N LEU A 149 -4.85 -2.74 5.02
CA LEU A 149 -5.88 -3.67 5.46
C LEU A 149 -6.59 -3.11 6.69
N SER A 150 -7.92 -3.13 6.67
CA SER A 150 -8.73 -2.79 7.82
C SER A 150 -9.69 -3.94 8.15
N PRO A 151 -9.96 -4.22 9.44
CA PRO A 151 -11.00 -5.17 9.81
C PRO A 151 -12.42 -4.67 9.51
N VAL A 152 -12.57 -3.38 9.16
CA VAL A 152 -13.84 -2.75 8.85
C VAL A 152 -13.76 -2.02 7.51
N VAL A 153 -14.89 -1.93 6.82
CA VAL A 153 -15.01 -1.10 5.62
C VAL A 153 -15.22 0.34 6.07
N ARG A 154 -14.28 1.24 5.73
CA ARG A 154 -14.40 2.67 6.07
C ARG A 154 -15.15 3.44 5.02
N TYR A 155 -14.85 3.16 3.75
CA TYR A 155 -15.45 3.86 2.64
C TYR A 155 -15.37 3.02 1.35
N GLY A 156 -16.35 3.19 0.48
CA GLY A 156 -16.41 2.53 -0.82
C GLY A 156 -16.85 1.06 -0.74
N PRO A 157 -16.63 0.29 -1.82
CA PRO A 157 -17.02 -1.12 -1.86
C PRO A 157 -16.21 -1.95 -0.85
N ALA A 158 -16.85 -3.00 -0.32
CA ALA A 158 -16.20 -3.99 0.52
C ALA A 158 -15.30 -4.90 -0.33
N ILE A 159 -14.03 -4.53 -0.48
CA ILE A 159 -13.05 -5.29 -1.26
C ILE A 159 -12.29 -6.23 -0.31
N GLU A 160 -12.69 -7.49 -0.29
CA GLU A 160 -12.22 -8.48 0.67
C GLU A 160 -10.90 -9.16 0.26
N VAL A 161 -10.05 -9.44 1.25
CA VAL A 161 -8.87 -10.29 1.14
C VAL A 161 -8.68 -11.11 2.42
N ILE A 162 -8.00 -12.24 2.31
CA ILE A 162 -7.56 -13.02 3.45
C ILE A 162 -6.08 -12.71 3.70
N TYR A 163 -5.76 -12.32 4.93
CA TYR A 163 -4.38 -12.20 5.40
C TYR A 163 -4.25 -13.02 6.69
N ASP A 164 -3.29 -13.95 6.69
CA ASP A 164 -3.05 -14.84 7.84
C ASP A 164 -4.34 -15.52 8.35
N GLN A 165 -5.10 -16.11 7.41
CA GLN A 165 -6.37 -16.82 7.66
C GLN A 165 -7.51 -15.94 8.21
N ARG A 166 -7.32 -14.63 8.27
CA ARG A 166 -8.33 -13.66 8.73
C ARG A 166 -8.80 -12.80 7.57
N GLN A 167 -10.07 -12.45 7.59
CA GLN A 167 -10.68 -11.59 6.59
C GLN A 167 -10.41 -10.12 6.90
N PHE A 168 -10.01 -9.37 5.88
CA PHE A 168 -9.78 -7.93 5.92
C PHE A 168 -10.37 -7.27 4.67
N TYR A 169 -10.48 -5.95 4.73
CA TYR A 169 -10.88 -5.12 3.61
C TYR A 169 -9.71 -4.26 3.15
N ILE A 170 -9.50 -4.21 1.83
CA ILE A 170 -8.56 -3.27 1.21
C ILE A 170 -9.15 -1.87 1.34
N GLN A 171 -8.36 -0.96 1.91
CA GLN A 171 -8.65 0.46 2.02
C GLN A 171 -7.46 1.27 1.49
N GLN A 172 -7.68 2.56 1.20
CA GLN A 172 -6.69 3.41 0.53
C GLN A 172 -6.68 4.83 1.06
N LEU A 173 -5.48 5.42 1.14
CA LEU A 173 -5.26 6.84 1.36
C LEU A 173 -4.40 7.41 0.24
N CYS A 174 -4.81 8.53 -0.34
CA CYS A 174 -4.00 9.26 -1.30
C CYS A 174 -2.82 9.96 -0.61
N ALA A 175 -1.76 10.24 -1.38
CA ALA A 175 -0.60 10.97 -0.91
C ALA A 175 -0.96 12.31 -0.27
N ARG A 176 -1.94 13.05 -0.82
CA ARG A 176 -2.34 14.35 -0.24
C ARG A 176 -2.85 14.19 1.19
N CYS A 177 -3.71 13.19 1.44
CA CYS A 177 -4.22 12.91 2.79
C CYS A 177 -3.12 12.40 3.73
N LEU A 178 -2.17 11.59 3.24
CA LEU A 178 -1.03 11.13 4.06
C LEU A 178 -0.14 12.27 4.54
N PHE A 179 -0.02 13.33 3.74
CA PHE A 179 0.81 14.50 4.03
C PHE A 179 0.03 15.67 4.66
N SER A 180 -1.28 15.53 4.85
CA SER A 180 -2.13 16.50 5.55
C SER A 180 -2.05 16.31 7.06
N GLU A 181 -2.46 17.32 7.83
CA GLU A 181 -2.69 17.18 9.27
C GLU A 181 -4.05 16.55 9.55
N TRP A 182 -4.14 15.74 10.60
CA TRP A 182 -5.36 15.01 10.98
C TRP A 182 -5.74 15.33 12.42
N GLU A 183 -6.78 16.12 12.58
CA GLU A 183 -7.33 16.49 13.88
C GLU A 183 -8.28 15.40 14.39
N CYS A 184 -8.18 15.06 15.67
CA CYS A 184 -9.19 14.24 16.33
C CYS A 184 -10.43 15.06 16.67
N ALA A 185 -11.60 14.63 16.22
CA ALA A 185 -12.86 15.32 16.48
C ALA A 185 -13.22 15.40 17.98
N THR A 186 -12.67 14.51 18.81
CA THR A 186 -12.95 14.44 20.24
C THR A 186 -12.09 15.38 21.09
N CYS A 187 -10.78 15.44 20.83
CA CYS A 187 -9.84 16.20 21.67
C CYS A 187 -9.10 17.33 20.96
N GLY A 188 -9.25 17.47 19.64
CA GLY A 188 -8.58 18.50 18.84
C GLY A 188 -7.08 18.30 18.63
N LYS A 189 -6.48 17.20 19.12
CA LYS A 189 -5.07 16.90 18.86
C LYS A 189 -4.85 16.44 17.42
N ASP A 190 -3.71 16.85 16.85
CA ASP A 190 -3.31 16.60 15.46
C ASP A 190 -1.97 15.84 15.32
N ASP A 191 -1.25 15.60 16.42
CA ASP A 191 0.09 15.01 16.47
C ASP A 191 0.13 13.46 16.47
N TRP A 192 -1.02 12.80 16.30
CA TRP A 192 -1.17 11.35 16.48
C TRP A 192 -1.11 10.55 15.17
N PHE A 193 -1.35 11.16 14.02
CA PHE A 193 -1.38 10.47 12.73
C PHE A 193 -0.01 10.54 12.03
N ALA A 194 0.71 9.43 11.99
CA ALA A 194 2.05 9.35 11.41
C ALA A 194 2.07 9.10 9.88
N GLY A 195 1.12 9.67 9.13
CA GLY A 195 0.96 9.43 7.68
C GLY A 195 2.20 9.77 6.85
N LYS A 196 2.91 10.85 7.20
CA LYS A 196 4.14 11.32 6.54
C LYS A 196 5.33 10.35 6.64
N SER A 197 5.24 9.36 7.53
CA SER A 197 6.27 8.33 7.75
C SER A 197 6.00 7.04 6.96
N LEU A 198 4.84 6.93 6.30
CA LEU A 198 4.50 5.77 5.48
C LEU A 198 5.20 5.82 4.12
N ILE A 199 5.58 4.65 3.62
CA ILE A 199 6.21 4.43 2.33
C ILE A 199 5.10 4.32 1.28
N LEU A 200 5.07 5.26 0.33
CA LEU A 200 4.09 5.26 -0.76
C LEU A 200 4.21 4.00 -1.62
N GLY A 201 3.09 3.54 -2.17
CA GLY A 201 3.03 2.32 -2.98
C GLY A 201 3.08 1.02 -2.17
N THR A 202 3.13 1.09 -0.84
CA THR A 202 3.13 -0.08 0.04
C THR A 202 1.71 -0.50 0.43
N LEU A 203 1.53 -1.80 0.71
CA LEU A 203 0.38 -2.35 1.42
C LEU A 203 0.72 -2.50 2.90
N TYR A 204 -0.05 -1.84 3.77
CA TYR A 204 0.07 -1.99 5.22
C TYR A 204 -0.92 -3.03 5.75
N PHE A 205 -0.46 -3.99 6.55
CA PHE A 205 -1.30 -5.07 7.11
C PHE A 205 -2.03 -4.67 8.42
N TYR A 206 -2.26 -3.38 8.61
CA TYR A 206 -2.98 -2.81 9.74
C TYR A 206 -3.73 -1.56 9.31
N ASP A 207 -4.75 -1.18 10.07
CA ASP A 207 -5.54 0.02 9.79
C ASP A 207 -4.72 1.28 10.11
N VAL A 208 -4.16 1.91 9.07
CA VAL A 208 -3.26 3.06 9.22
C VAL A 208 -3.92 4.29 9.86
N ILE A 209 -5.24 4.45 9.70
CA ILE A 209 -5.99 5.57 10.29
C ILE A 209 -6.22 5.33 11.78
N SER A 210 -6.41 4.07 12.18
CA SER A 210 -6.69 3.71 13.57
C SER A 210 -5.46 3.31 14.39
N ALA A 211 -4.31 3.17 13.73
CA ALA A 211 -3.02 2.86 14.32
C ALA A 211 -2.60 3.91 15.37
N GLY A 212 -2.77 5.19 15.06
CA GLY A 212 -2.46 6.29 15.96
C GLY A 212 -3.62 6.64 16.89
N ARG A 213 -3.31 6.94 18.16
CA ARG A 213 -4.30 7.35 19.16
C ARG A 213 -3.87 8.57 19.94
N CYS A 214 -4.80 9.49 20.09
CA CYS A 214 -4.70 10.66 20.96
C CYS A 214 -5.65 10.57 22.18
N CYS A 215 -6.68 9.72 22.10
CA CYS A 215 -7.70 9.53 23.14
C CYS A 215 -7.73 8.06 23.61
N PRO A 216 -8.08 7.82 24.88
CA PRO A 216 -8.40 6.47 25.36
C PRO A 216 -9.55 5.85 24.54
N PRO A 217 -9.47 4.56 24.19
CA PRO A 217 -10.53 3.89 23.43
C PRO A 217 -11.80 3.73 24.27
N ILE A 218 -12.95 3.95 23.64
CA ILE A 218 -14.28 3.78 24.24
C ILE A 218 -15.11 2.80 23.41
N CYS A 219 -16.08 2.16 24.04
CA CYS A 219 -17.05 1.35 23.31
C CYS A 219 -17.95 2.25 22.45
N SER A 220 -18.12 1.91 21.18
CA SER A 220 -18.99 2.63 20.22
C SER A 220 -20.48 2.62 20.61
N LEU A 221 -20.91 1.68 21.45
CA LEU A 221 -22.32 1.50 21.82
C LEU A 221 -22.66 2.08 23.19
N CYS A 222 -21.85 1.82 24.22
CA CYS A 222 -22.13 2.30 25.58
C CYS A 222 -21.20 3.42 26.04
N HIS A 223 -20.22 3.81 25.22
CA HIS A 223 -19.20 4.83 25.52
C HIS A 223 -18.34 4.55 26.76
N ALA A 224 -18.43 3.35 27.35
CA ALA A 224 -17.59 2.96 28.47
C ALA A 224 -16.12 2.85 28.03
N PRO A 225 -15.16 3.27 28.88
CA PRO A 225 -13.74 3.12 28.61
C PRO A 225 -13.35 1.65 28.39
N LEU A 226 -12.47 1.41 27.42
CA LEU A 226 -11.95 0.08 27.13
C LEU A 226 -10.57 -0.10 27.74
N LEU A 227 -10.38 -1.22 28.43
CA LEU A 227 -9.10 -1.61 28.99
C LEU A 227 -8.22 -2.18 27.87
N VAL A 228 -7.37 -1.33 27.31
CA VAL A 228 -6.44 -1.69 26.25
C VAL A 228 -5.02 -1.48 26.76
N PRO A 229 -4.08 -2.41 26.51
CA PRO A 229 -2.68 -2.22 26.89
C PRO A 229 -2.11 -0.92 26.31
N GLU A 230 -1.43 -0.12 27.14
CA GLU A 230 -0.85 1.17 26.73
C GLU A 230 0.22 1.00 25.64
N ASN A 231 0.95 -0.11 25.65
CA ASN A 231 1.91 -0.49 24.61
C ASN A 231 1.18 -1.16 23.44
N GLY A 232 0.42 -0.36 22.71
CA GLY A 232 -0.38 -0.86 21.60
C GLY A 232 0.45 -1.22 20.38
N HIS A 233 0.67 -2.51 20.14
CA HIS A 233 1.04 -2.97 18.80
C HIS A 233 -0.08 -2.60 17.83
N TYR A 234 0.25 -2.12 16.63
CA TYR A 234 -0.74 -1.79 15.58
C TYR A 234 -1.69 -2.96 15.26
N ALA A 235 -1.27 -4.19 15.55
CA ALA A 235 -2.09 -5.40 15.45
C ALA A 235 -3.35 -5.38 16.34
N LEU A 236 -3.34 -4.71 17.50
CA LEU A 236 -4.50 -4.64 18.39
C LEU A 236 -5.71 -3.99 17.71
N VAL A 237 -5.47 -3.06 16.79
CA VAL A 237 -6.53 -2.38 16.03
C VAL A 237 -7.36 -3.38 15.22
N ASN A 238 -6.73 -4.46 14.81
CA ASN A 238 -7.36 -5.53 14.04
C ASN A 238 -8.12 -6.52 14.93
N GLU A 239 -8.12 -6.38 16.27
CA GLU A 239 -8.73 -7.36 17.17
C GLU A 239 -10.22 -7.08 17.45
N CYS A 240 -11.01 -8.16 17.40
CA CYS A 240 -12.43 -8.13 17.74
C CYS A 240 -12.62 -8.70 19.15
N PHE A 241 -13.08 -7.86 20.07
CA PHE A 241 -13.27 -8.26 21.47
C PHE A 241 -14.58 -7.72 22.05
N THR A 242 -14.96 -8.30 23.18
CA THR A 242 -16.22 -8.01 23.87
C THR A 242 -16.03 -6.86 24.87
N CYS A 243 -16.91 -5.86 24.83
CA CYS A 243 -16.95 -4.80 25.83
C CYS A 243 -17.35 -5.38 27.19
N SER A 244 -16.55 -5.11 28.24
CA SER A 244 -16.83 -5.58 29.60
C SER A 244 -18.07 -4.94 30.23
N SER A 245 -18.47 -3.75 29.77
CA SER A 245 -19.60 -3.01 30.34
C SER A 245 -20.94 -3.38 29.70
N CYS A 246 -21.02 -3.55 28.37
CA CYS A 246 -22.28 -3.81 27.68
C CYS A 246 -22.35 -5.16 26.95
N GLY A 247 -21.26 -5.93 26.88
CA GLY A 247 -21.23 -7.23 26.24
C GLY A 247 -21.17 -7.21 24.70
N SER A 248 -21.08 -6.04 24.06
CA SER A 248 -20.99 -5.97 22.60
C SER A 248 -19.63 -6.44 22.07
N ARG A 249 -19.62 -7.30 21.05
CA ARG A 249 -18.41 -7.80 20.39
C ARG A 249 -18.18 -7.12 19.05
N GLN A 250 -17.14 -6.31 18.94
CA GLN A 250 -16.83 -5.49 17.76
C GLN A 250 -15.32 -5.19 17.65
N TYR A 251 -14.92 -4.57 16.54
CA TYR A 251 -13.60 -3.96 16.37
C TYR A 251 -13.57 -2.57 17.01
N HIS A 252 -13.56 -2.52 18.34
CA HIS A 252 -13.66 -1.25 19.08
C HIS A 252 -12.51 -0.28 18.84
N LEU A 253 -11.40 -0.78 18.31
CA LEU A 253 -10.22 0.02 18.01
C LEU A 253 -10.22 0.58 16.59
N ALA A 254 -11.17 0.21 15.73
CA ALA A 254 -11.33 0.92 14.48
C ALA A 254 -12.05 2.26 14.73
N ARG A 255 -11.39 3.38 14.44
CA ARG A 255 -12.01 4.72 14.48
C ARG A 255 -13.11 4.84 13.42
N GLY A 256 -14.18 5.56 13.70
CA GLY A 256 -15.13 6.05 12.69
C GLY A 256 -14.55 7.15 11.80
N ASN A 257 -15.19 7.43 10.66
CA ASN A 257 -14.80 8.55 9.79
C ASN A 257 -15.16 9.92 10.41
N ASP A 258 -16.14 9.94 11.29
CA ASP A 258 -16.61 11.10 12.07
C ASP A 258 -15.69 11.46 13.25
N GLU A 259 -14.79 10.55 13.63
CA GLU A 259 -13.81 10.78 14.71
C GLU A 259 -12.57 11.56 14.27
N VAL A 260 -12.45 11.82 12.97
CA VAL A 260 -11.25 12.41 12.34
C VAL A 260 -11.63 13.54 11.40
N ARG A 261 -10.83 14.60 11.40
CA ARG A 261 -10.94 15.72 10.45
C ARG A 261 -9.61 15.92 9.77
N ILE A 262 -9.61 15.86 8.45
CA ILE A 262 -8.41 16.15 7.66
C ILE A 262 -8.36 17.65 7.45
N ILE A 263 -7.31 18.27 7.95
CA ILE A 263 -7.05 19.68 7.72
C ILE A 263 -6.42 19.76 6.33
N PRO A 264 -7.10 20.37 5.34
CA PRO A 264 -6.50 20.57 4.03
C PRO A 264 -5.21 21.40 4.19
N PRO A 265 -4.15 21.09 3.44
CA PRO A 265 -2.93 21.89 3.48
C PRO A 265 -3.28 23.36 3.23
N SER A 266 -2.69 24.28 3.99
CA SER A 266 -2.95 25.70 3.81
C SER A 266 -2.53 26.11 2.38
N PRO A 267 -3.21 27.07 1.73
CA PRO A 267 -2.82 27.53 0.40
C PRO A 267 -1.39 28.09 0.34
N LEU A 268 -0.83 28.51 1.49
CA LEU A 268 0.53 29.02 1.62
C LEU A 268 1.57 27.89 1.69
N ASP A 269 1.16 26.68 2.09
CA ASP A 269 1.98 25.48 2.17
C ASP A 269 1.83 24.56 0.94
N ASP A 270 0.99 24.94 -0.03
CA ASP A 270 0.86 24.25 -1.33
C ASP A 270 1.72 25.00 -2.38
N PRO A 271 2.97 24.55 -2.63
CA PRO A 271 3.84 25.17 -3.64
C PRO A 271 3.27 25.10 -5.07
N PHE A 272 2.16 24.38 -5.30
CA PHE A 272 1.51 24.21 -6.60
C PHE A 272 0.17 24.94 -6.73
N ALA A 273 -0.39 25.52 -5.65
CA ALA A 273 -1.61 26.33 -5.72
C ALA A 273 -1.43 27.60 -6.59
N ALA A 274 -0.19 28.09 -6.72
CA ALA A 274 0.13 29.25 -7.57
C ALA A 274 0.04 28.96 -9.08
N ILE A 275 -0.03 27.69 -9.51
CA ILE A 275 0.02 27.33 -10.94
C ILE A 275 -1.39 27.16 -11.55
N ALA A 276 -2.43 26.94 -10.72
CA ALA A 276 -3.79 26.75 -11.20
C ALA A 276 -4.59 28.06 -11.43
N SER A 277 -3.94 29.22 -11.30
CA SER A 277 -4.57 30.56 -11.40
C SER A 277 -4.09 31.39 -12.60
N GLY A 278 -3.40 30.78 -13.57
CA GLY A 278 -2.80 31.46 -14.73
C GLY A 278 -3.36 30.97 -16.05
#